data_AF-A0A923EKZ8-F1
#
_entry.id   AF-A0A923EKZ8-F1
#
_cell.length_a   1.000
_cell.length_b   1.000
_cell.length_c   1.000
_cell.angle_alpha   90.00
_cell.angle_beta   90.00
_cell.angle_gamma   90.00
#
_symmetry.space_group_name_H-M   'P 1'
#
loop_
_entity.id
_entity.type
_entity.pdbx_description
1 polymer ?
#
loop_
_entity_poly.entity_id
_entity_poly.type
_entity_poly.pdbx_seq_one_letter_code
_entity_poly.pdbx_strand_id
1 'polypeptide(L)' 'MTACPEIRPEVCTQEYKPVCAQHANGNKQTYSNACSACADVEVVGYKPDACK' A
#
# COMPACT_ATOMS: atom_id res chain seq x y z
N MET A 1 -8.99 -7.25 0.55
CA MET A 1 -8.38 -5.91 0.71
C MET A 1 -7.91 -5.85 2.12
N THR A 2 -6.61 -5.66 2.31
CA THR A 2 -5.96 -5.62 3.61
C THR A 2 -5.87 -4.15 4.02
N ALA A 3 -6.42 -3.79 5.18
CA ALA A 3 -6.31 -2.44 5.71
C ALA A 3 -4.87 -2.18 6.16
N CYS A 4 -4.39 -0.94 5.99
CA CYS A 4 -3.11 -0.57 6.55
C CYS A 4 -3.21 -0.40 8.08
N PRO A 5 -2.17 -0.77 8.83
CA PRO A 5 -2.12 -0.53 10.26
C PRO A 5 -2.16 0.98 10.58
N GLU A 6 -2.68 1.34 11.76
CA GLU A 6 -2.69 2.74 12.22
C GLU A 6 -1.27 3.30 12.36
N ILE A 7 -0.32 2.47 12.78
CA ILE A 7 1.10 2.82 12.83
C ILE A 7 1.73 2.57 11.46
N ARG A 8 2.21 3.64 10.84
CA ARG A 8 2.80 3.64 9.50
C ARG A 8 4.26 3.23 9.57
N PRO A 9 4.71 2.24 8.79
CA PRO A 9 6.12 1.88 8.74
C PRO A 9 6.93 2.98 8.06
N GLU A 10 7.99 3.46 8.72
CA GLU A 10 8.92 4.44 8.14
C GLU A 10 10.02 3.78 7.29
N VAL A 11 10.25 2.48 7.52
CA VAL A 11 11.27 1.69 6.84
C VAL A 11 10.64 0.45 6.26
N CYS A 12 10.88 0.21 4.97
CA CYS A 12 10.39 -0.95 4.24
C CYS A 12 11.54 -1.70 3.58
N THR A 13 11.39 -3.03 3.51
CA THR A 13 12.30 -3.88 2.74
C THR A 13 12.20 -3.57 1.25
N GLN A 14 13.29 -3.73 0.50
CA GLN A 14 13.30 -3.61 -0.97
C GLN A 14 12.73 -4.86 -1.68
N GLU A 15 11.81 -5.56 -1.03
CA GLU A 15 11.11 -6.68 -1.64
C GLU A 15 10.15 -6.18 -2.73
N TYR A 16 10.20 -6.79 -3.91
CA TYR A 16 9.28 -6.47 -4.99
C TYR A 16 8.14 -7.48 -5.04
N LYS A 17 7.02 -7.13 -4.42
CA LYS A 17 5.73 -7.86 -4.42
C LYS A 17 4.60 -6.86 -4.63
N PRO A 18 4.31 -6.45 -5.88
CA PRO A 18 3.47 -5.30 -6.13
C PRO A 18 2.06 -5.47 -5.57
N VAL A 19 1.52 -4.37 -5.06
CA VAL A 19 0.18 -4.31 -4.47
C VAL A 19 -0.59 -3.13 -5.03
N CYS A 20 -1.91 -3.29 -5.14
CA CYS A 20 -2.81 -2.22 -5.52
C CYS A 20 -3.32 -1.54 -4.25
N ALA A 21 -2.72 -0.40 -3.92
CA ALA A 21 -3.13 0.44 -2.81
C ALA A 21 -4.36 1.28 -3.18
N GLN A 22 -5.22 1.53 -2.21
CA GLN A 22 -6.36 2.41 -2.31
C GLN A 22 -6.19 3.57 -1.33
N HIS A 23 -6.29 4.78 -1.86
CA HIS A 23 -6.17 6.02 -1.11
C HIS A 23 -7.53 6.42 -0.50
N ALA A 24 -7.49 7.24 0.54
CA ALA A 24 -8.67 7.80 1.19
C ALA A 24 -9.55 8.62 0.23
N ASN A 25 -8.94 9.24 -0.78
CA ASN A 25 -9.64 9.99 -1.83
C ASN A 25 -10.31 9.09 -2.89
N GLY A 26 -10.18 7.76 -2.78
CA GLY A 26 -10.74 6.79 -3.72
C GLY A 26 -9.82 6.40 -4.88
N ASN A 27 -8.67 7.07 -5.03
CA ASN A 27 -7.68 6.73 -6.05
C ASN A 27 -7.00 5.39 -5.74
N LYS A 28 -6.49 4.75 -6.78
CA LYS A 28 -5.73 3.51 -6.66
C LYS A 28 -4.38 3.67 -7.32
N GLN A 29 -3.34 3.15 -6.67
CA GLN A 29 -1.98 3.21 -7.18
C GLN A 29 -1.25 1.90 -6.89
N THR A 30 -0.40 1.48 -7.81
CA THR A 30 0.44 0.30 -7.62
C THR A 30 1.70 0.69 -6.86
N TYR A 31 1.94 0.02 -5.74
CA TYR A 31 3.17 0.16 -4.95
C TYR A 31 4.03 -1.10 -5.07
N SER A 32 5.33 -0.96 -4.86
CA SER A 32 6.31 -2.06 -4.98
C SER A 32 6.08 -3.19 -3.98
N ASN A 33 5.54 -2.89 -2.80
CA ASN A 33 5.11 -3.87 -1.80
C ASN A 33 4.09 -3.28 -0.83
N ALA A 34 3.51 -4.17 0.00
CA ALA A 34 2.55 -3.82 1.04
C ALA A 34 3.07 -2.80 2.06
N CYS A 35 4.35 -2.90 2.43
CA CYS A 35 4.95 -1.97 3.38
C CYS A 35 5.02 -0.56 2.78
N SER A 36 5.55 -0.41 1.56
CA SER A 36 5.63 0.87 0.85
C SER A 36 4.25 1.47 0.60
N ALA A 37 3.24 0.64 0.31
CA ALA A 37 1.85 1.10 0.23
C ALA A 37 1.36 1.67 1.56
N CYS A 38 1.57 0.95 2.66
CA CYS A 38 1.12 1.40 3.97
C CYS A 38 1.99 2.45 4.63
N ALA A 39 3.21 2.70 4.14
CA ALA A 39 4.04 3.84 4.54
C ALA A 39 3.41 5.17 4.11
N ASP A 40 2.64 5.16 3.02
CA ASP A 40 1.87 6.31 2.58
C ASP A 40 0.65 6.53 3.49
N VAL A 41 0.57 7.71 4.08
CA VAL A 41 -0.52 8.11 5.00
C VAL A 41 -1.87 8.21 4.30
N GLU A 42 -1.88 8.47 3.00
CA GLU A 42 -3.11 8.58 2.21
C GLU A 42 -3.72 7.22 1.89
N VAL A 43 -2.93 6.14 1.97
CA VAL A 43 -3.38 4.78 1.68
C VAL A 43 -4.17 4.20 2.86
N VAL A 44 -5.43 3.84 2.62
CA VAL A 44 -6.31 3.22 3.63
C VAL A 44 -6.22 1.70 3.61
N GLY A 45 -5.76 1.11 2.52
CA GLY A 45 -5.55 -0.33 2.40
C GLY A 45 -5.06 -0.73 1.03
N TYR A 46 -4.75 -2.00 0.85
CA TYR A 46 -4.21 -2.53 -0.38
C TYR A 46 -4.78 -3.91 -0.74
N LYS A 47 -4.57 -4.34 -1.97
CA LYS A 47 -4.81 -5.70 -2.43
C LYS A 47 -3.48 -6.32 -2.88
N PRO A 48 -3.24 -7.61 -2.59
CA PRO A 48 -2.13 -8.32 -3.22
C PRO A 48 -2.39 -8.36 -4.73
N ASP A 49 -1.36 -8.05 -5.53
CA ASP A 49 -1.38 -7.80 -6.98
C ASP A 49 -1.51 -6.32 -7.39
N ALA A 50 -0.89 -5.96 -8.52
CA ALA A 50 -0.89 -4.60 -9.06
C ALA A 50 -2.29 -4.12 -9.50
N CYS A 51 -2.51 -2.81 -9.59
CA CYS A 51 -3.76 -2.27 -10.11
C CYS A 51 -3.89 -2.57 -11.62
N LYS A 52 -5.09 -2.91 -12.06
CA LYS A 52 -5.48 -3.13 -13.47
C LYS A 52 -6.42 -2.05 -13.93
#